data_AF-A0A963EMP1-F1
#
_entry.id   AF-A0A963EMP1-F1
#
_cell.length_a   1.000
_cell.length_b   1.000
_cell.length_c   1.000
_cell.angle_alpha   90.00
_cell.angle_beta   90.00
_cell.angle_gamma   90.00
#
_symmetry.space_group_name_H-M   'P 1'
#
loop_
_entity.id
_entity.type
_entity.pdbx_description
1 polymer ?
#
loop_
_entity_poly.entity_id
_entity_poly.type
_entity_poly.pdbx_seq_one_letter_code
_entity_poly.pdbx_strand_id
1 'polypeptide(L)'
;MQDTTSLPPPSLPRRLTAILYDALLVIALVAVTNALALGVQVKVFGSETHELHPQLAQALVITSVYGFFILFWLKQGQTLGMQAWRIKLVGSDGQAPAFGQALLRCLGATLSAACLGLGYLWCLVDPQKRTWHDRLSRTQLILLPRRERRRRDNAAKS
;
A
#
# COMPACT_ATOMS: atom_id res chain seq x y z
N MET A 1 -17.86 10.32 -16.10
CA MET A 1 -16.54 9.79 -15.70
C MET A 1 -15.84 10.93 -14.98
N GLN A 2 -15.55 10.81 -13.67
CA GLN A 2 -14.92 11.93 -12.94
C GLN A 2 -13.45 12.05 -13.40
N ASP A 3 -13.04 13.22 -13.88
CA ASP A 3 -11.64 13.50 -14.25
C ASP A 3 -10.74 13.46 -13.01
N THR A 4 -10.21 12.26 -12.72
CA THR A 4 -9.36 11.97 -11.57
C THR A 4 -8.04 12.73 -11.59
N THR A 5 -7.65 13.29 -12.75
CA THR A 5 -6.48 14.15 -12.96
C THR A 5 -6.58 15.53 -12.30
N SER A 6 -7.79 15.98 -11.91
CA SER A 6 -8.02 17.28 -11.28
C SER A 6 -8.00 17.26 -9.75
N LEU A 7 -7.91 16.07 -9.13
CA LEU A 7 -8.04 15.92 -7.69
C LEU A 7 -6.75 16.27 -6.94
N PRO A 8 -6.84 16.96 -5.78
CA PRO A 8 -5.66 17.42 -5.07
C PRO A 8 -4.86 16.23 -4.48
N PRO A 9 -3.52 16.35 -4.41
CA PRO A 9 -2.70 15.33 -3.76
C PRO A 9 -2.98 15.30 -2.25
N PRO A 10 -2.92 14.12 -1.60
CA PRO A 10 -3.12 14.02 -0.16
C PRO A 10 -1.97 14.71 0.59
N SER A 11 -2.33 15.38 1.69
CA SER A 11 -1.37 16.01 2.59
C SER A 11 -0.43 14.98 3.24
N LEU A 12 0.77 15.41 3.63
CA LEU A 12 1.79 14.55 4.24
C LEU A 12 1.28 13.77 5.48
N PRO A 13 0.59 14.37 6.46
CA PRO A 13 0.15 13.62 7.63
C PRO A 13 -0.83 12.49 7.28
N ARG A 14 -1.71 12.68 6.28
CA ARG A 14 -2.62 11.63 5.82
C ARG A 14 -1.89 10.47 5.15
N ARG A 15 -0.78 10.76 4.47
CA ARG A 15 0.08 9.71 3.89
C ARG A 15 0.78 8.93 4.99
N LEU A 16 1.34 9.62 5.99
CA LEU A 16 2.03 8.99 7.12
C LEU A 16 1.09 8.11 7.96
N THR A 17 -0.12 8.61 8.25
CA THR A 17 -1.10 7.80 8.97
C THR A 17 -1.57 6.60 8.15
N ALA A 18 -1.79 6.74 6.84
CA ALA A 18 -2.11 5.59 5.99
C ALA A 18 -0.98 4.54 5.99
N ILE A 19 0.28 4.97 5.90
CA ILE A 19 1.45 4.08 5.99
C ILE A 19 1.50 3.39 7.35
N LEU A 20 1.25 4.10 8.45
CA LEU A 20 1.23 3.52 9.79
C LEU A 20 0.16 2.41 9.90
N TYR A 21 -1.05 2.67 9.39
CA TYR A 21 -2.12 1.68 9.35
C TYR A 21 -1.72 0.44 8.54
N ASP A 22 -1.19 0.64 7.34
CA ASP A 22 -0.77 -0.46 6.48
C ASP A 22 0.41 -1.23 7.09
N ALA A 23 1.34 -0.56 7.77
CA ALA A 23 2.47 -1.19 8.44
C ALA A 23 2.01 -2.14 9.56
N LEU A 24 1.04 -1.73 10.39
CA LEU A 24 0.47 -2.59 11.42
C LEU A 24 -0.20 -3.84 10.83
N LEU A 25 -0.96 -3.66 9.74
CA LEU A 25 -1.62 -4.77 9.04
C LEU A 25 -0.60 -5.74 8.43
N VAL A 26 0.46 -5.22 7.82
CA VAL A 26 1.52 -6.03 7.21
C VAL A 26 2.35 -6.75 8.27
N ILE A 27 2.67 -6.13 9.40
CA ILE A 27 3.35 -6.79 10.52
C ILE A 27 2.51 -7.96 11.04
N ALA A 28 1.20 -7.73 11.26
CA ALA A 28 0.29 -8.79 11.68
C ALA A 28 0.22 -9.92 10.65
N LEU A 29 0.11 -9.58 9.35
CA LEU A 29 0.09 -10.57 8.26
C LEU A 29 1.37 -11.40 8.23
N VAL A 30 2.54 -10.77 8.34
CA VAL A 30 3.84 -11.44 8.34
C VAL A 30 3.98 -12.36 9.54
N ALA A 31 3.60 -11.90 10.74
CA ALA A 31 3.65 -12.71 11.95
C ALA A 31 2.75 -13.95 11.83
N VAL A 32 1.50 -13.77 11.37
CA VAL A 32 0.57 -14.90 11.17
C VAL A 32 1.10 -15.86 10.11
N THR A 33 1.61 -15.37 8.99
CA THR A 33 2.13 -16.22 7.90
C THR A 33 3.31 -17.07 8.37
N ASN A 34 4.27 -16.48 9.10
CA ASN A 34 5.42 -17.21 9.64
C ASN A 34 4.99 -18.18 10.76
N ALA A 35 4.10 -17.79 11.66
CA ALA A 35 3.59 -18.68 12.71
C ALA A 35 2.87 -19.90 12.12
N LEU A 36 2.06 -19.70 11.08
CA LEU A 36 1.39 -20.81 10.37
C LEU A 36 2.40 -21.71 9.66
N ALA A 37 3.39 -21.13 8.97
CA ALA A 37 4.43 -21.92 8.31
C ALA A 37 5.23 -22.76 9.30
N LEU A 38 5.57 -22.21 10.47
CA LEU A 38 6.24 -22.94 11.54
C LEU A 38 5.33 -24.07 12.08
N GLY A 39 4.05 -23.77 12.31
CA GLY A 39 3.08 -24.78 12.75
C GLY A 39 2.91 -25.93 11.75
N VAL A 40 2.95 -25.64 10.45
CA VAL A 40 2.97 -26.67 9.39
C VAL A 40 4.27 -27.46 9.44
N GLN A 41 5.42 -26.78 9.59
CA GLN A 41 6.72 -27.45 9.67
C GLN A 41 6.77 -28.47 10.82
N VAL A 42 6.39 -28.05 12.02
CA VAL A 42 6.37 -28.90 13.22
C VAL A 42 5.39 -30.06 13.06
N LYS A 43 4.16 -29.80 12.57
CA LYS A 43 3.11 -30.83 12.47
C LYS A 43 3.34 -31.84 11.34
N VAL A 44 3.88 -31.40 10.20
CA VAL A 44 3.99 -32.24 8.99
C VAL A 44 5.35 -32.92 8.92
N PHE A 45 6.42 -32.23 9.30
CA PHE A 45 7.79 -32.74 9.17
C PHE A 45 8.39 -33.21 10.50
N GLY A 46 7.67 -33.06 11.62
CA GLY A 46 8.13 -33.49 12.94
C GLY A 46 9.40 -32.78 13.40
N SER A 47 9.61 -31.53 12.97
CA SER A 47 10.82 -30.78 13.30
C SER A 47 10.81 -30.34 14.77
N GLU A 48 11.83 -30.71 15.52
CA GLU A 48 12.08 -30.26 16.91
C GLU A 48 12.54 -28.78 16.99
N THR A 49 12.95 -28.21 15.85
CA THR A 49 13.38 -26.82 15.74
C THR A 49 12.19 -25.88 15.79
N HIS A 50 12.24 -24.91 16.70
CA HIS A 50 11.22 -23.87 16.85
C HIS A 50 11.44 -22.66 15.93
N GLU A 51 12.26 -22.82 14.89
CA GLU A 51 12.63 -21.77 13.95
C GLU A 51 12.44 -22.25 12.52
N LEU A 52 11.87 -21.37 11.69
CA LEU A 52 11.81 -21.57 10.25
C LEU A 52 13.22 -21.45 9.67
N HIS A 53 13.48 -22.22 8.61
CA HIS A 53 14.70 -22.03 7.83
C HIS A 53 14.82 -20.56 7.38
N PRO A 54 15.96 -19.86 7.61
CA PRO A 54 16.06 -18.41 7.43
C PRO A 54 15.64 -17.93 6.04
N GLN A 55 16.00 -18.70 5.00
CA GLN A 55 15.64 -18.40 3.61
C GLN A 55 14.13 -18.48 3.37
N LEU A 56 13.45 -19.46 4.00
CA LEU A 56 12.01 -19.61 3.91
C LEU A 56 11.29 -18.47 4.65
N ALA A 57 11.73 -18.15 5.86
CA ALA A 57 11.19 -17.02 6.63
C ALA A 57 11.32 -15.71 5.85
N GLN A 58 12.51 -15.44 5.27
CA GLN A 58 12.75 -14.24 4.46
C GLN A 58 11.87 -14.22 3.19
N ALA A 59 11.74 -15.36 2.50
CA ALA A 59 10.88 -15.46 1.32
C ALA A 59 9.40 -15.20 1.65
N LEU A 60 8.91 -15.70 2.79
CA LEU A 60 7.55 -15.45 3.27
C LEU A 60 7.33 -13.98 3.61
N VAL A 61 8.30 -13.33 4.27
CA VAL A 61 8.22 -11.88 4.54
C VAL A 61 8.10 -11.08 3.25
N ILE A 62 9.02 -11.30 2.29
CA ILE A 62 9.04 -10.56 1.02
C ILE A 62 7.73 -10.80 0.26
N THR A 63 7.30 -12.06 0.15
CA THR A 63 6.09 -12.43 -0.57
C THR A 63 4.84 -11.84 0.07
N SER A 64 4.72 -11.89 1.40
CA SER A 64 3.57 -11.31 2.12
C SER A 64 3.50 -9.80 1.97
N VAL A 65 4.64 -9.09 2.08
CA VAL A 65 4.69 -7.63 1.92
C VAL A 65 4.32 -7.21 0.49
N TYR A 66 5.02 -7.76 -0.51
CA TYR A 66 4.79 -7.39 -1.91
C TYR A 66 3.41 -7.85 -2.38
N GLY A 67 3.01 -9.07 -2.02
CA GLY A 67 1.70 -9.63 -2.32
C GLY A 67 0.57 -8.77 -1.76
N PHE A 68 0.68 -8.34 -0.50
CA PHE A 68 -0.30 -7.43 0.11
C PHE A 68 -0.47 -6.15 -0.71
N PHE A 69 0.61 -5.39 -0.96
CA PHE A 69 0.48 -4.11 -1.67
C PHE A 69 0.04 -4.27 -3.12
N ILE A 70 0.64 -5.21 -3.87
CA ILE A 70 0.32 -5.44 -5.29
C ILE A 70 -1.13 -5.87 -5.46
N LEU A 71 -1.63 -6.82 -4.66
CA LEU A 71 -3.01 -7.30 -4.78
C LEU A 71 -4.04 -6.21 -4.49
N PHE A 72 -3.82 -5.40 -3.45
CA PHE A 72 -4.74 -4.31 -3.10
C PHE A 72 -4.74 -3.19 -4.16
N TRP A 73 -3.56 -2.83 -4.68
CA TRP A 73 -3.45 -1.82 -5.73
C TRP A 73 -4.06 -2.28 -7.05
N LEU A 74 -3.89 -3.54 -7.44
CA LEU A 74 -4.49 -4.07 -8.68
C LEU A 74 -6.01 -4.16 -8.59
N LYS A 75 -6.55 -4.58 -7.44
CA LYS A 75 -7.99 -4.75 -7.27
C LYS A 75 -8.73 -3.42 -7.18
N GLN A 76 -8.21 -2.48 -6.41
CA GLN A 76 -8.98 -1.27 -6.02
C GLN A 76 -8.18 0.02 -6.14
N GLY A 77 -6.88 -0.04 -6.42
CA GLY A 77 -5.98 1.12 -6.34
C GLY A 77 -5.87 1.67 -4.92
N GLN A 78 -6.22 0.90 -3.89
CA GLN A 78 -6.23 1.35 -2.49
C GLN A 78 -5.91 0.18 -1.56
N THR A 79 -5.07 0.44 -0.57
CA THR A 79 -4.93 -0.40 0.63
C THR A 79 -5.96 0.01 1.69
N LEU A 80 -6.10 -0.80 2.75
CA LEU A 80 -7.00 -0.51 3.86
C LEU A 80 -6.65 0.83 4.55
N GLY A 81 -5.36 1.11 4.79
CA GLY A 81 -4.91 2.40 5.32
C GLY A 81 -5.25 3.55 4.38
N MET A 82 -5.05 3.38 3.08
CA MET A 82 -5.43 4.39 2.09
C MET A 82 -6.95 4.64 2.06
N GLN A 83 -7.77 3.60 2.20
CA GLN A 83 -9.23 3.71 2.25
C GLN A 83 -9.69 4.55 3.46
N ALA A 84 -9.10 4.32 4.64
CA ALA A 84 -9.42 5.08 5.85
C ALA A 84 -9.22 6.60 5.67
N TRP A 85 -8.23 7.00 4.87
CA TRP A 85 -7.89 8.39 4.60
C TRP A 85 -8.37 8.92 3.23
N ARG A 86 -9.18 8.12 2.51
CA ARG A 86 -9.71 8.43 1.16
C ARG A 86 -8.62 8.71 0.12
N ILE A 87 -7.48 8.06 0.28
CA ILE A 87 -6.36 8.16 -0.65
C ILE A 87 -6.55 7.09 -1.72
N LYS A 88 -6.41 7.44 -3.00
CA LYS A 88 -6.45 6.47 -4.09
C LYS A 88 -5.20 6.55 -4.94
N LEU A 89 -4.62 5.41 -5.26
CA LEU A 89 -3.55 5.24 -6.22
C LEU A 89 -4.17 5.04 -7.60
N VAL A 90 -3.82 5.92 -8.53
CA VAL A 90 -4.26 5.83 -9.93
C VAL A 90 -3.05 5.88 -10.87
N GLY A 91 -3.15 5.18 -11.99
CA GLY A 91 -2.22 5.29 -13.10
C GLY A 91 -2.41 6.59 -13.90
N SER A 92 -1.63 6.76 -14.96
CA SER A 92 -1.75 7.89 -15.90
C SER A 92 -3.15 8.07 -16.48
N ASP A 93 -3.86 6.95 -16.65
CA ASP A 93 -5.15 6.91 -17.33
C ASP A 93 -6.32 7.08 -16.34
N GLY A 94 -6.02 7.42 -15.08
CA GLY A 94 -6.99 7.63 -14.02
C GLY A 94 -7.61 6.35 -13.43
N GLN A 95 -7.24 5.19 -13.97
CA GLN A 95 -7.67 3.86 -13.52
C GLN A 95 -6.74 3.28 -12.45
N ALA A 96 -7.11 2.11 -11.90
CA ALA A 96 -6.23 1.34 -11.03
C ALA A 96 -4.90 1.01 -11.75
N PRO A 97 -3.76 1.01 -11.04
CA PRO A 97 -2.47 0.76 -11.65
C PRO A 97 -2.37 -0.66 -12.24
N ALA A 98 -1.69 -0.79 -13.37
CA ALA A 98 -1.37 -2.09 -13.95
C ALA A 98 -0.32 -2.85 -13.11
N PHE A 99 -0.20 -4.18 -13.29
CA PHE A 99 0.73 -5.02 -12.52
C PHE A 99 2.17 -4.49 -12.57
N GLY A 100 2.67 -4.12 -13.75
CA GLY A 100 4.02 -3.56 -13.91
C GLY A 100 4.22 -2.24 -13.15
N GLN A 101 3.20 -1.39 -13.08
CA GLN A 101 3.25 -0.12 -12.32
C GLN A 101 3.27 -0.38 -10.82
N ALA A 102 2.46 -1.32 -10.33
CA ALA A 102 2.43 -1.74 -8.94
C ALA A 102 3.76 -2.39 -8.50
N LEU A 103 4.35 -3.22 -9.37
CA LEU A 103 5.64 -3.86 -9.11
C LEU A 103 6.80 -2.84 -9.09
N LEU A 104 6.87 -1.96 -10.09
CA LEU A 104 7.87 -0.88 -10.12
C LEU A 104 7.77 0.03 -8.90
N ARG A 105 6.54 0.28 -8.43
CA ARG A 105 6.29 1.03 -7.20
C ARG A 105 6.85 0.30 -5.97
N CYS A 106 6.66 -1.02 -5.85
CA CYS A 106 7.19 -1.81 -4.74
C CYS A 106 8.72 -1.91 -4.76
N LEU A 107 9.30 -2.23 -5.92
CA LEU A 107 10.76 -2.30 -6.12
C LEU A 107 11.41 -0.95 -5.79
N GLY A 108 10.78 0.10 -6.29
CA GLY A 108 11.12 1.45 -5.94
C GLY A 108 11.13 1.66 -4.42
N ALA A 109 9.98 1.49 -3.76
CA ALA A 109 9.86 1.72 -2.31
C ALA A 109 10.93 0.96 -1.51
N THR A 110 11.26 -0.26 -1.94
CA THR A 110 12.30 -1.10 -1.33
C THR A 110 13.71 -0.54 -1.56
N LEU A 111 14.01 -0.05 -2.77
CA LEU A 111 15.28 0.63 -3.05
C LEU A 111 15.44 1.90 -2.19
N SER A 112 14.37 2.68 -2.00
CA SER A 112 14.42 3.85 -1.12
C SER A 112 14.55 3.50 0.35
N ALA A 113 13.90 2.42 0.81
CA ALA A 113 14.08 1.91 2.16
C ALA A 113 15.51 1.40 2.37
N ALA A 114 16.09 0.71 1.37
CA ALA A 114 17.47 0.22 1.38
C ALA A 114 18.50 1.37 1.41
N CYS A 115 18.22 2.49 0.74
CA CYS A 115 18.99 3.73 0.87
C CYS A 115 18.65 4.51 2.17
N LEU A 116 18.54 3.84 3.32
CA LEU A 116 18.25 4.44 4.64
C LEU A 116 16.92 5.24 4.73
N GLY A 117 15.95 4.94 3.86
CA GLY A 117 14.70 5.72 3.80
C GLY A 117 14.86 7.11 3.16
N LEU A 118 16.01 7.42 2.53
CA LEU A 118 16.27 8.72 1.90
C LEU A 118 15.24 9.08 0.81
N GLY A 119 14.68 8.11 0.09
CA GLY A 119 13.62 8.39 -0.88
C GLY A 119 12.23 8.62 -0.26
N TYR A 120 12.01 8.20 1.00
CA TYR A 120 10.86 8.66 1.80
C TYR A 120 11.10 10.08 2.33
N LEU A 121 12.34 10.41 2.72
CA LEU A 121 12.74 11.76 3.13
C LEU A 121 12.72 12.77 1.97
N TRP A 122 12.96 12.35 0.73
CA TRP A 122 12.83 13.22 -0.46
C TRP A 122 11.39 13.72 -0.68
N CYS A 123 10.37 13.04 -0.14
CA CYS A 123 8.99 13.51 -0.11
C CYS A 123 8.80 14.78 0.76
N LEU A 124 9.73 15.06 1.68
CA LEU A 124 9.76 16.29 2.49
C LEU A 124 10.44 17.47 1.78
N VAL A 125 11.26 17.21 0.76
CA VAL A 125 12.05 18.23 0.04
C VAL A 125 11.38 18.65 -1.27
N ASP A 126 10.60 17.78 -1.91
CA ASP A 126 9.95 18.07 -3.19
C ASP A 126 8.60 18.83 -3.03
N PRO A 127 8.44 20.05 -3.59
CA PRO A 127 7.20 20.84 -3.54
C PRO A 127 5.98 20.12 -4.15
N GLN A 128 6.18 19.09 -4.98
CA GLN A 128 5.12 18.33 -5.65
C GLN A 128 4.74 17.04 -4.90
N LYS A 129 5.41 16.70 -3.79
CA LYS A 129 5.17 15.50 -2.97
C LYS A 129 5.15 14.19 -3.77
N ARG A 130 5.98 14.09 -4.81
CA ARG A 130 6.15 12.89 -5.64
C ARG A 130 7.40 12.15 -5.19
N THR A 131 7.24 10.90 -4.76
CA THR A 131 8.41 10.05 -4.45
C THR A 131 9.09 9.61 -5.75
N TRP A 132 10.38 9.23 -5.72
CA TRP A 132 11.08 8.72 -6.91
C TRP A 132 10.33 7.55 -7.57
N HIS A 133 9.52 6.81 -6.80
CA HIS A 133 8.73 5.67 -7.26
C HIS A 133 7.40 6.06 -7.87
N ASP A 134 6.78 7.17 -7.44
CA ASP A 134 5.62 7.74 -8.13
C ASP A 134 6.01 8.15 -9.57
N ARG A 135 7.21 8.75 -9.71
CA ARG A 135 7.71 9.27 -11.00
C ARG A 135 8.12 8.14 -11.96
N LEU A 136 8.76 7.08 -11.44
CA LEU A 136 9.11 5.87 -12.21
C LEU A 136 7.88 5.03 -12.59
N SER A 137 6.88 4.91 -11.70
CA SER A 137 5.69 4.10 -11.98
C SER A 137 4.62 4.84 -12.80
N ARG A 138 4.79 6.15 -13.06
CA ARG A 138 3.76 7.03 -13.63
C ARG A 138 2.42 6.93 -12.88
N THR A 139 2.48 6.71 -11.56
CA THR A 139 1.30 6.64 -10.69
C THR A 139 1.21 7.88 -9.82
N GLN A 140 -0.01 8.23 -9.43
CA GLN A 140 -0.27 9.39 -8.58
C GLN A 140 -1.27 9.04 -7.48
N LEU A 141 -1.03 9.61 -6.31
CA LEU A 141 -1.95 9.55 -5.17
C LEU A 141 -2.91 10.73 -5.25
N ILE A 142 -4.20 10.43 -5.36
CA ILE A 142 -5.29 11.42 -5.37
C ILE A 142 -6.10 11.32 -4.08
N LEU A 143 -6.59 12.45 -3.59
CA LEU A 143 -7.54 12.48 -2.49
C LEU A 143 -8.98 12.43 -3.05
N LEU A 144 -9.74 11.40 -2.69
CA LEU A 144 -11.15 11.33 -3.05
C LEU A 144 -11.96 12.35 -2.25
N PRO A 145 -12.93 13.05 -2.88
CA PRO A 145 -13.79 13.98 -2.19
C PRO A 145 -14.59 13.27 -1.08
N ARG A 146 -14.94 14.00 -0.02
CA ARG A 146 -15.89 13.47 0.98
C ARG A 146 -17.17 13.15 0.22
N ARG A 147 -17.62 11.90 0.25
CA ARG A 147 -18.91 11.49 -0.32
C ARG A 147 -19.97 12.33 0.40
N GLU A 148 -20.43 13.41 -0.22
CA GLU A 148 -21.54 14.19 0.29
C GLU A 148 -22.73 13.24 0.35
N ARG A 149 -23.11 12.88 1.58
CA ARG A 149 -24.22 11.99 1.87
C ARG A 149 -25.48 12.72 1.43
N ARG A 150 -25.86 12.55 0.15
CA ARG A 150 -27.18 12.75 -0.45
C ARG A 150 -28.14 13.54 0.46
N ARG A 151 -27.83 14.81 0.75
CA ARG A 151 -28.64 15.68 1.62
C ARG A 151 -29.80 16.30 0.84
N ARG A 152 -30.11 15.75 -0.34
CA ARG A 152 -31.19 16.16 -1.24
C ARG A 152 -32.43 15.26 -1.18
N ASP A 153 -32.36 14.06 -0.59
CA ASP A 153 -33.54 13.18 -0.59
C ASP A 153 -34.55 13.48 0.51
N ASN A 154 -34.10 14.07 1.61
CA ASN A 154 -34.98 14.40 2.73
C ASN A 154 -35.54 15.83 2.65
N ALA A 155 -34.98 16.69 1.79
CA ALA A 155 -35.56 18.01 1.50
C ALA A 155 -36.66 17.95 0.43
N ALA A 156 -36.70 16.88 -0.38
CA ALA A 156 -37.74 16.62 -1.38
C ALA A 156 -38.88 15.70 -0.87
N LYS A 157 -38.85 15.36 0.42
CA LYS A 157 -39.93 14.65 1.13
C LYS A 157 -40.58 15.50 2.24
N SER A 158 -40.27 16.80 2.27
CA SER A 158 -41.07 17.79 3.00
C SER A 158 -42.38 18.05 2.25
#